data_AF-A0A815VQH4-F1
#
_entry.id   AF-A0A815VQH4-F1
#
_cell.length_a   1.000
_cell.length_b   1.000
_cell.length_c   1.000
_cell.angle_alpha   90.00
_cell.angle_beta   90.00
_cell.angle_gamma   90.00
#
_symmetry.space_group_name_H-M   'P 1'
#
loop_
_entity.id
_entity.type
_entity.pdbx_description
1 polymer ?
#
loop_
_entity_poly.entity_id
_entity_poly.type
_entity_poly.pdbx_seq_one_letter_code
_entity_poly.pdbx_strand_id
1 'polypeptide(L)'
;MSRAWAVVELGVKLPAKVKLDEIREILSKYRAFQNVTKLEMLAIKYTVKIICCPKYHCELNAIEGLWCNEKAFVRSRTDQSFEKMIKLISDSRTHFVGGKIALKLFRRFWRSIEAYSQGQTYTDVLKQFFSQLCKTSVQSHRRISNTNINEH
;
A
#
# COMPACT_ATOMS: atom_id res chain seq x y z
N MET A 1 4.59 -19.10 31.01
CA MET A 1 3.88 -17.87 31.43
C MET A 1 2.39 -18.16 31.53
N SER A 2 1.79 -17.91 32.69
CA SER A 2 0.42 -18.30 33.02
C SER A 2 -0.61 -17.55 32.15
N ARG A 3 -1.38 -18.28 31.34
CA ARG A 3 -2.41 -17.74 30.43
C ARG A 3 -3.58 -17.05 31.16
N ALA A 4 -3.71 -17.23 32.47
CA ALA A 4 -4.71 -16.53 33.28
C ALA A 4 -4.48 -15.01 33.31
N TRP A 5 -3.23 -14.56 33.18
CA TRP A 5 -2.88 -13.14 33.17
C TRP A 5 -3.41 -12.41 31.93
N ALA A 6 -3.38 -13.08 30.76
CA ALA A 6 -3.89 -12.53 29.51
C ALA A 6 -5.41 -12.27 29.56
N VAL A 7 -6.17 -13.03 30.35
CA VAL A 7 -7.63 -12.84 30.47
C VAL A 7 -7.97 -11.58 31.26
N VAL A 8 -7.16 -11.28 32.29
CA VAL A 8 -7.30 -10.08 33.13
C VAL A 8 -6.94 -8.83 32.35
N GLU A 9 -5.84 -8.85 31.58
CA GLU A 9 -5.46 -7.73 30.69
C GLU A 9 -6.51 -7.42 29.63
N LEU A 10 -7.20 -8.45 29.12
CA LEU A 10 -8.25 -8.29 28.12
C LEU A 10 -9.60 -7.86 28.71
N GLY A 11 -9.68 -7.65 30.03
CA GLY A 11 -10.90 -7.20 30.71
C GLY A 11 -12.05 -8.23 30.68
N VAL A 12 -11.76 -9.50 30.42
CA VAL A 12 -12.77 -10.56 30.32
C VAL A 12 -13.13 -11.03 31.73
N LYS A 13 -14.40 -10.91 32.12
CA LYS A 13 -14.88 -11.38 33.42
C LYS A 13 -14.85 -12.91 33.46
N LEU A 14 -14.01 -13.47 34.32
CA LEU A 14 -13.95 -14.90 34.59
C LEU A 14 -14.84 -15.29 35.79
N PRO A 15 -15.59 -16.40 35.70
CA PRO A 15 -16.23 -17.02 36.86
C PRO A 15 -15.20 -17.50 37.90
N ALA A 16 -15.61 -17.53 39.19
CA ALA A 16 -14.73 -17.83 40.32
C ALA A 16 -14.08 -19.23 40.32
N LYS A 17 -14.70 -20.20 39.62
CA LYS A 17 -14.12 -21.51 39.32
C LYS A 17 -14.33 -21.79 37.84
N VAL A 18 -13.26 -21.71 37.07
CA VAL A 18 -13.28 -22.00 35.63
C VAL A 18 -12.14 -22.93 35.29
N LYS A 19 -12.43 -23.94 34.48
CA LYS A 19 -11.43 -24.90 34.01
C LYS A 19 -10.60 -24.28 32.89
N LEU A 20 -9.36 -24.77 32.73
CA LEU A 20 -8.44 -24.26 31.71
C LEU A 20 -9.03 -24.33 30.28
N ASP A 21 -9.80 -25.38 29.98
CA ASP A 21 -10.41 -25.56 28.66
C ASP A 21 -11.55 -24.56 28.40
N GLU A 22 -12.32 -24.19 29.44
CA GLU A 22 -13.33 -23.14 29.35
C GLU A 22 -12.68 -21.77 29.10
N ILE A 23 -11.53 -21.48 29.72
CA ILE A 23 -10.75 -20.26 29.41
C ILE A 23 -10.33 -20.25 27.94
N ARG A 24 -9.88 -21.37 27.40
CA ARG A 24 -9.47 -21.48 26.00
C ARG A 24 -10.63 -21.22 25.05
N GLU A 25 -11.82 -21.73 25.37
CA GLU A 25 -13.01 -21.50 24.56
C GLU A 25 -13.51 -20.05 24.65
N ILE A 26 -13.42 -19.42 25.81
CA ILE A 26 -13.76 -18.00 25.99
C ILE A 26 -12.78 -17.12 25.21
N LEU A 27 -11.47 -17.39 25.35
CA LEU A 27 -10.44 -16.64 24.63
C LEU A 27 -10.51 -16.88 23.11
N SER A 28 -10.82 -18.08 22.64
CA SER A 28 -10.95 -18.34 21.20
C SER A 28 -12.08 -17.52 20.57
N LYS A 29 -13.16 -17.27 21.30
CA LYS A 29 -14.28 -16.40 20.88
C LYS A 29 -13.96 -14.90 20.98
N TYR A 30 -12.91 -14.53 21.70
CA TYR A 30 -12.55 -13.13 21.91
C TYR A 30 -11.95 -12.52 20.63
N ARG A 31 -12.36 -11.29 20.29
CA ARG A 31 -12.04 -10.60 19.03
C ARG A 31 -10.55 -10.55 18.70
N ALA A 32 -9.67 -10.48 19.70
CA ALA A 32 -8.22 -10.44 19.49
C ALA A 32 -7.62 -11.78 19.01
N PHE A 33 -8.34 -12.90 19.19
CA PHE A 33 -7.93 -14.23 18.75
C PHE A 33 -8.74 -14.73 17.54
N GLN A 34 -9.63 -13.89 17.01
CA GLN A 34 -10.30 -14.14 15.75
C GLN A 34 -9.33 -13.88 14.60
N ASN A 35 -9.33 -14.75 13.58
CA ASN A 35 -8.56 -14.58 12.34
C ASN A 35 -9.17 -13.50 11.42
N VAL A 36 -9.76 -12.46 11.99
CA VAL A 36 -10.44 -11.39 11.24
C VAL A 36 -9.74 -10.07 11.56
N THR A 37 -9.18 -9.44 10.55
CA THR A 37 -8.41 -8.21 10.74
C THR A 37 -9.32 -7.01 11.03
N LYS A 38 -8.78 -5.97 11.69
CA LYS A 38 -9.51 -4.70 11.87
C LYS A 38 -9.99 -4.11 10.54
N LEU A 39 -9.19 -4.28 9.49
CA LEU A 39 -9.50 -3.82 8.15
C LEU A 39 -10.70 -4.57 7.55
N GLU A 40 -10.75 -5.90 7.69
CA GLU A 40 -11.89 -6.71 7.22
C GLU A 40 -13.19 -6.33 7.93
N MET A 41 -13.15 -6.12 9.24
CA MET A 41 -14.33 -5.67 9.97
C MET A 41 -14.80 -4.29 9.53
N LEU A 42 -13.89 -3.36 9.24
CA LEU A 42 -14.23 -2.06 8.68
C LEU A 42 -14.81 -2.19 7.28
N ALA A 43 -14.25 -3.07 6.44
CA ALA A 43 -14.75 -3.31 5.10
C ALA A 43 -16.18 -3.87 5.11
N ILE A 44 -16.48 -4.84 6.00
CA ILE A 44 -17.83 -5.36 6.20
C ILE A 44 -18.77 -4.26 6.71
N LYS A 45 -18.35 -3.50 7.73
CA LYS A 45 -19.15 -2.43 8.34
C LYS A 45 -19.58 -1.36 7.33
N TYR A 46 -18.69 -0.98 6.43
CA TYR A 46 -18.94 0.10 5.45
C TYR A 46 -19.24 -0.42 4.04
N THR A 47 -19.50 -1.73 3.88
CA THR A 47 -19.81 -2.36 2.58
C THR A 47 -18.77 -2.04 1.50
N VAL A 48 -17.49 -2.01 1.89
CA VAL A 48 -16.37 -1.73 0.98
C VAL A 48 -15.98 -3.01 0.25
N LYS A 49 -15.98 -2.96 -1.08
CA LYS A 49 -15.44 -4.04 -1.91
C LYS A 49 -13.92 -3.93 -1.99
N ILE A 50 -13.23 -5.01 -1.63
CA ILE A 50 -11.76 -5.09 -1.68
C ILE A 50 -11.34 -5.74 -2.99
N ILE A 51 -10.41 -5.11 -3.70
CA ILE A 51 -9.74 -5.70 -4.86
C ILE A 51 -8.42 -6.29 -4.38
N CYS A 52 -8.29 -7.61 -4.49
CA CYS A 52 -7.06 -8.31 -4.16
C CYS A 52 -6.11 -8.26 -5.35
N CYS A 53 -5.06 -7.43 -5.27
CA CYS A 53 -3.98 -7.42 -6.25
C CYS A 53 -2.90 -8.44 -5.87
N PRO A 54 -2.33 -9.18 -6.83
CA PRO A 54 -1.24 -10.11 -6.57
C PRO A 54 0.03 -9.38 -6.10
N LYS A 55 0.85 -10.08 -5.30
CA LYS A 55 2.10 -9.52 -4.75
C LYS A 55 3.12 -9.26 -5.86
N TYR A 56 3.87 -8.17 -5.76
CA TYR A 56 4.91 -7.76 -6.72
C TYR A 56 4.40 -7.33 -8.11
N HIS A 57 3.13 -6.94 -8.20
CA HIS A 57 2.51 -6.43 -9.43
C HIS A 57 2.18 -4.93 -9.30
N CYS A 58 3.21 -4.08 -9.38
CA CYS A 58 3.06 -2.62 -9.24
C CYS A 58 2.24 -1.99 -10.37
N GLU A 59 2.20 -2.61 -11.54
CA GLU A 59 1.41 -2.24 -12.71
C GLU A 59 -0.11 -2.32 -12.47
N LEU A 60 -0.53 -3.19 -11.55
CA LEU A 60 -1.93 -3.31 -11.11
C LEU A 60 -2.28 -2.31 -10.01
N ASN A 61 -1.33 -1.49 -9.55
CA ASN A 61 -1.58 -0.49 -8.53
C ASN A 61 -1.57 0.92 -9.14
N ALA A 62 -2.76 1.50 -9.35
CA ALA A 62 -2.91 2.80 -9.99
C ALA A 62 -2.17 3.93 -9.26
N ILE A 63 -1.94 3.81 -7.94
CA ILE A 63 -1.21 4.82 -7.16
C ILE A 63 0.26 4.96 -7.60
N GLU A 64 0.87 3.89 -8.12
CA GLU A 64 2.24 3.94 -8.64
C GLU A 64 2.32 4.85 -9.87
N GLY A 65 1.28 4.82 -10.71
CA GLY A 65 1.14 5.71 -11.86
C GLY A 65 0.95 7.17 -11.46
N LEU A 66 0.17 7.43 -10.40
CA LEU A 66 0.01 8.76 -9.81
C LEU A 66 1.38 9.30 -9.34
N TRP A 67 2.08 8.54 -8.48
CA TRP A 67 3.37 8.98 -7.95
C TRP A 67 4.42 9.18 -9.04
N CYS A 68 4.46 8.32 -10.05
CA CYS A 68 5.37 8.51 -11.18
C CYS A 68 5.09 9.83 -11.92
N ASN A 69 3.82 10.17 -12.12
CA ASN A 69 3.44 11.42 -12.76
C ASN A 69 3.79 12.64 -11.91
N GLU A 70 3.45 12.63 -10.62
CA GLU A 70 3.75 13.73 -9.70
C GLU A 70 5.26 13.93 -9.56
N LYS A 71 6.03 12.84 -9.39
CA LYS A 71 7.50 12.90 -9.34
C LYS A 71 8.09 13.49 -10.62
N ALA A 72 7.60 13.09 -11.79
CA ALA A 72 8.07 13.65 -13.07
C ALA A 72 7.73 15.15 -13.20
N PHE A 73 6.54 15.56 -12.75
CA PHE A 73 6.13 16.96 -12.73
C PHE A 73 7.03 17.82 -11.83
N VAL A 74 7.27 17.36 -10.60
CA VAL A 74 8.10 18.07 -9.61
C VAL A 74 9.56 18.10 -10.07
N ARG A 75 10.14 16.97 -10.50
CA ARG A 75 11.54 16.88 -10.93
C ARG A 75 11.90 17.80 -12.10
N SER A 76 10.95 18.08 -12.98
CA SER A 76 11.17 18.96 -14.13
C SER A 76 11.03 20.46 -13.80
N ARG A 77 10.58 20.82 -12.59
CA ARG A 77 10.26 22.21 -12.20
C ARG A 77 10.87 22.67 -10.87
N THR A 78 11.42 21.74 -10.11
CA THR A 78 12.03 22.03 -8.80
C THR A 78 13.35 22.77 -8.95
N ASP A 79 13.60 23.72 -8.05
CA ASP A 79 14.92 24.32 -7.81
C ASP A 79 15.57 23.77 -6.52
N GLN A 80 15.05 22.65 -6.01
CA GLN A 80 15.47 21.98 -4.78
C GLN A 80 15.20 22.78 -3.49
N SER A 81 14.46 23.89 -3.55
CA SER A 81 13.96 24.56 -2.36
C SER A 81 12.73 23.85 -1.77
N PHE A 82 12.65 23.78 -0.44
CA PHE A 82 11.52 23.15 0.24
C PHE A 82 10.19 23.88 -0.03
N GLU A 83 10.20 25.21 0.02
CA GLU A 83 9.00 26.03 -0.20
C GLU A 83 8.40 25.81 -1.61
N LYS A 84 9.26 25.76 -2.63
CA LYS A 84 8.80 25.48 -3.99
C LYS A 84 8.35 24.04 -4.15
N MET A 85 9.01 23.08 -3.49
CA MET A 85 8.58 21.68 -3.52
C MET A 85 7.15 21.52 -2.99
N ILE A 86 6.80 22.18 -1.88
CA ILE A 86 5.43 22.14 -1.33
C ILE A 86 4.42 22.71 -2.34
N LYS A 87 4.72 23.85 -2.97
CA LYS A 87 3.87 24.43 -4.03
C LYS A 87 3.71 23.47 -5.21
N LEU A 88 4.81 22.89 -5.69
CA LEU A 88 4.82 21.97 -6.82
C LEU A 88 4.05 20.67 -6.56
N ILE A 89 4.01 20.17 -5.32
CA ILE A 89 3.17 19.01 -4.96
C ILE A 89 1.70 19.35 -5.17
N SER A 90 1.24 20.50 -4.69
CA SER A 90 -0.13 20.96 -4.91
C SER A 90 -0.44 21.15 -6.40
N ASP A 91 0.47 21.80 -7.13
CA ASP A 91 0.31 22.04 -8.56
C ASP A 91 0.28 20.73 -9.38
N SER A 92 1.09 19.75 -8.98
CA SER A 92 1.11 18.43 -9.63
C SER A 92 -0.23 17.71 -9.50
N ARG A 93 -0.92 17.87 -8.36
CA ARG A 93 -2.25 17.28 -8.15
C ARG A 93 -3.28 17.92 -9.06
N THR A 94 -3.26 19.25 -9.20
CA THR A 94 -4.12 19.98 -10.12
C THR A 94 -3.86 19.56 -11.57
N HIS A 95 -2.58 19.45 -11.96
CA HIS A 95 -2.19 18.94 -13.27
C HIS A 95 -2.69 17.52 -13.53
N PHE A 96 -2.59 16.64 -12.54
CA PHE A 96 -3.06 15.25 -12.63
C PHE A 96 -4.57 15.15 -12.87
N VAL A 97 -5.37 15.94 -12.14
CA VAL A 97 -6.82 15.99 -12.28
C VAL A 97 -7.20 16.56 -13.65
N GLY A 98 -6.62 17.71 -14.03
CA GLY A 98 -6.90 18.36 -15.32
C GLY A 98 -6.51 17.51 -16.54
N GLY A 99 -5.41 16.76 -16.44
CA GLY A 99 -4.89 15.91 -17.51
C GLY A 99 -5.66 14.59 -17.74
N LYS A 100 -6.75 14.34 -16.99
CA LYS A 100 -7.52 13.08 -17.01
C LYS A 100 -6.62 11.84 -16.85
N ILE A 101 -5.53 11.98 -16.09
CA ILE A 101 -4.50 10.94 -15.97
C ILE A 101 -5.05 9.73 -15.21
N ALA A 102 -5.90 9.96 -14.20
CA ALA A 102 -6.60 8.90 -13.48
C ALA A 102 -7.33 7.91 -14.43
N LEU A 103 -8.07 8.42 -15.41
CA LEU A 103 -8.78 7.58 -16.39
C LEU A 103 -7.80 6.76 -17.24
N LYS A 104 -6.66 7.32 -17.64
CA LYS A 104 -5.61 6.59 -18.37
C LYS A 104 -5.03 5.46 -17.52
N LEU A 105 -4.81 5.71 -16.22
CA LEU A 105 -4.30 4.71 -15.29
C LEU A 105 -5.30 3.56 -15.06
N PHE A 106 -6.59 3.87 -14.87
CA PHE A 106 -7.63 2.84 -14.75
C PHE A 106 -7.81 2.01 -16.02
N ARG A 107 -7.74 2.63 -17.20
CA ARG A 107 -7.76 1.88 -18.46
C ARG A 107 -6.55 0.96 -18.58
N ARG A 108 -5.38 1.42 -18.17
CA ARG A 108 -4.16 0.59 -18.18
C ARG A 108 -4.29 -0.59 -17.22
N PHE A 109 -4.83 -0.39 -16.02
CA PHE A 109 -5.12 -1.47 -15.07
C PHE A 109 -5.95 -2.60 -15.69
N TRP A 110 -7.08 -2.25 -16.34
CA TRP A 110 -7.92 -3.26 -16.99
C TRP A 110 -7.24 -3.96 -18.15
N ARG A 111 -6.46 -3.24 -18.95
CA ARG A 111 -5.67 -3.84 -20.04
C ARG A 111 -4.59 -4.79 -19.51
N SER A 112 -3.97 -4.48 -18.37
CA SER A 112 -3.03 -5.39 -17.71
C SER A 112 -3.71 -6.67 -17.22
N ILE A 113 -4.91 -6.58 -16.64
CA ILE A 113 -5.69 -7.76 -16.25
C ILE A 113 -6.04 -8.62 -17.46
N GLU A 114 -6.51 -8.00 -18.54
CA GLU A 114 -6.85 -8.70 -19.79
C GLU A 114 -5.61 -9.41 -20.37
N ALA A 115 -4.46 -8.73 -20.43
CA ALA A 115 -3.20 -9.33 -20.86
C ALA A 115 -2.80 -10.55 -20.02
N TYR A 116 -2.94 -10.46 -18.69
CA TYR A 116 -2.70 -11.62 -17.81
C TYR A 116 -3.68 -12.76 -18.07
N SER A 117 -4.96 -12.46 -18.31
CA SER A 117 -5.96 -13.49 -18.64
C SER A 117 -5.65 -14.21 -19.96
N GLN A 118 -4.92 -13.57 -20.87
CA GLN A 118 -4.44 -14.13 -22.13
C GLN A 118 -3.08 -14.86 -22.00
N GLY A 119 -2.53 -14.95 -20.78
CA GLY A 119 -1.29 -15.67 -20.52
C GLY A 119 -0.01 -14.85 -20.71
N GLN A 120 -0.09 -13.52 -20.85
CA GLN A 120 1.12 -12.68 -20.91
C GLN A 120 1.88 -12.70 -19.58
N THR A 121 3.21 -12.62 -19.66
CA THR A 121 4.06 -12.55 -18.47
C THR A 121 4.15 -11.13 -17.91
N TYR A 122 4.56 -10.99 -16.64
CA TYR A 122 4.80 -9.69 -16.02
C TYR A 122 5.73 -8.79 -16.85
N THR A 123 6.80 -9.37 -17.41
CA THR A 123 7.76 -8.65 -18.25
C THR A 123 7.09 -8.11 -19.52
N ASP A 124 6.19 -8.87 -20.13
CA ASP A 124 5.48 -8.46 -21.34
C ASP A 124 4.54 -7.31 -21.05
N VAL A 125 3.76 -7.41 -19.98
CA VAL A 125 2.82 -6.36 -19.53
C VAL A 125 3.56 -5.05 -19.23
N LEU A 126 4.71 -5.11 -18.55
CA LEU A 126 5.53 -3.93 -18.28
C LEU A 126 6.06 -3.28 -19.57
N LYS A 127 6.64 -4.07 -20.47
CA LYS A 127 7.16 -3.56 -21.75
C LYS A 127 6.04 -2.96 -22.60
N GLN A 128 4.86 -3.56 -22.60
CA GLN A 128 3.74 -3.15 -23.43
C GLN A 128 3.06 -1.87 -22.93
N PHE A 129 2.93 -1.68 -21.60
CA PHE A 129 2.11 -0.60 -21.05
C PHE A 129 2.84 0.44 -20.19
N PHE A 130 4.09 0.20 -19.80
CA PHE A 130 4.80 1.06 -18.83
C PHE A 130 6.08 1.69 -19.38
N SER A 131 6.77 1.05 -20.32
CA SER A 131 7.84 1.58 -21.21
C SER A 131 8.84 0.47 -21.55
N GLN A 132 9.50 0.55 -22.70
CA GLN A 132 10.66 -0.29 -23.01
C GLN A 132 11.87 -0.01 -22.10
N LEU A 133 11.89 1.15 -21.42
CA LEU A 133 12.92 1.52 -20.46
C LEU A 133 12.69 0.91 -19.06
N CYS A 134 11.55 0.26 -18.83
CA CYS A 134 11.29 -0.47 -17.59
C CYS A 134 12.22 -1.68 -17.50
N LYS A 135 13.29 -1.54 -16.72
CA LYS A 135 14.20 -2.66 -16.39
C LYS A 135 13.61 -3.43 -15.21
N THR A 136 13.56 -4.76 -15.35
CA THR A 136 13.15 -5.67 -14.25
C THR A 136 14.24 -5.82 -13.18
N SER A 137 15.47 -5.40 -13.48
CA SER A 137 16.58 -5.40 -12.51
C SER A 137 16.54 -4.16 -11.61
N VAL A 138 16.53 -4.40 -10.30
CA VAL A 138 16.69 -3.36 -9.29
C VAL A 138 18.13 -2.83 -9.34
N GLN A 139 18.32 -1.57 -9.73
CA GLN A 139 19.59 -0.89 -9.50
C GLN A 139 19.62 -0.42 -8.05
N SER A 140 20.57 -0.93 -7.25
CA SER A 140 20.77 -0.41 -5.91
C SER A 140 21.18 1.06 -6.00
N HIS A 141 20.44 1.93 -5.34
CA HIS A 141 20.83 3.33 -5.26
C HIS A 141 22.07 3.45 -4.38
N ARG A 142 23.10 4.13 -4.89
CA ARG A 142 24.29 4.51 -4.11
C ARG A 142 23.82 5.32 -2.90
N ARG A 143 24.17 4.85 -1.69
CA ARG A 143 23.87 5.56 -0.44
C ARG A 143 24.56 6.92 -0.47
N ILE A 144 23.78 8.00 -0.42
CA ILE A 144 24.30 9.36 -0.19
C ILE A 144 24.33 9.55 1.32
N SER A 145 25.53 9.55 1.92
CA SER A 145 25.71 9.92 3.32
C SER A 145 25.84 11.44 3.41
N ASN A 146 24.90 12.12 4.06
CA ASN A 146 25.00 13.54 4.40
C ASN A 146 26.00 13.72 5.55
N THR A 147 27.29 13.55 5.30
CA THR A 147 28.35 13.69 6.32
C THR A 147 28.81 15.12 6.56
N ASN A 148 28.34 16.12 5.79
CA ASN A 148 28.73 17.52 5.96
C ASN A 148 27.53 18.36 6.43
N ILE A 149 27.13 18.20 7.70
CA ILE A 149 26.13 19.07 8.36
C ILE A 149 26.80 20.21 9.17
N ASN A 150 28.13 20.29 9.22
CA ASN A 150 28.83 21.30 10.03
C ASN A 150 29.70 22.23 9.17
N GLU A 151 29.08 23.22 8.53
CA GLU A 151 29.75 24.49 8.18
C GLU A 151 28.78 25.64 8.45
N HIS A 152 28.67 26.01 9.72
CA HIS A 152 28.16 27.30 10.19
C HIS A 152 29.17 27.88 11.17
#